data_AF-A0A6A4QHQ0-F1
#
_entry.id   AF-A0A6A4QHQ0-F1
#
_cell.length_a   1.000
_cell.length_b   1.000
_cell.length_c   1.000
_cell.angle_alpha   90.00
_cell.angle_beta   90.00
_cell.angle_gamma   90.00
#
_symmetry.space_group_name_H-M   'P 1'
#
loop_
_entity.id
_entity.type
_entity.pdbx_description
1 polymer ?
#
loop_
_entity_poly.entity_id
_entity_poly.type
_entity_poly.pdbx_seq_one_letter_code
_entity_poly.pdbx_strand_id
1 'polypeptide(L)'
;MEAPREIFLKDYKMPDYYFDTVHLKFSLGEEKTIVTSKITVFPRTEGSSPPLVLDGQDLSLLSIQINGKTLKEEDYHLDARHLTIQSSPSGKYDLEIITEIQPQKNTSLEGLYKSSGNFCTQCEAQGFRKITFFQDRPDIMAKYTVRIEADKSLYPVLLSNGNLVEQGDFQDGKHYAVWKDPFKKPSYLFALVAGQLQSRDDTFVTLSGRKVSLRIWTPADDLPKTAHAMYSLKAAMKWDEDVFGLEYDLDLFNIVAVPDFNMGAMENKSLNIFNSKLVLASPETATDADYAAILGVIGHEYFHNWTGNRVTCRDWFQLSLKEGLTVFRDQAQLLYLSHYNNSF
;
A
#
# COMPACT_ATOMS: atom_id res chain seq x y z
N MET A 1 -27.21 9.19 9.30
CA MET A 1 -25.77 9.05 9.60
C MET A 1 -25.35 10.29 10.37
N GLU A 2 -24.63 10.14 11.48
CA GLU A 2 -24.01 11.29 12.15
C GLU A 2 -22.97 11.90 11.21
N ALA A 3 -22.95 13.24 11.12
CA ALA A 3 -21.93 13.94 10.35
C ALA A 3 -20.54 13.68 10.97
N PRO A 4 -19.46 13.62 10.15
CA PRO A 4 -18.11 13.50 10.69
C PRO A 4 -17.84 14.63 11.68
N ARG A 5 -17.30 14.27 12.85
CA ARG A 5 -16.93 15.23 13.89
C ARG A 5 -15.53 15.75 13.60
N GLU A 6 -15.32 17.03 13.92
CA GLU A 6 -13.99 17.64 13.85
C GLU A 6 -13.03 16.92 14.80
N ILE A 7 -11.81 16.69 14.34
CA ILE A 7 -10.73 16.04 15.10
C ILE A 7 -9.68 17.11 15.41
N PHE A 8 -9.19 17.16 16.64
CA PHE A 8 -8.15 18.11 17.04
C PHE A 8 -6.84 17.40 17.42
N LEU A 9 -5.71 17.99 17.04
CA LEU A 9 -4.37 17.49 17.39
C LEU A 9 -4.19 17.28 18.91
N LYS A 10 -4.71 18.19 19.73
CA LYS A 10 -4.61 18.13 21.20
C LYS A 10 -5.32 16.90 21.81
N ASP A 11 -6.24 16.29 21.07
CA ASP A 11 -7.05 15.16 21.52
C ASP A 11 -6.41 13.82 21.14
N TYR A 12 -5.20 13.82 20.57
CA TYR A 12 -4.45 12.60 20.29
C TYR A 12 -4.34 11.73 21.56
N LYS A 13 -4.70 10.46 21.40
CA LYS A 13 -4.50 9.41 22.41
C LYS A 13 -3.85 8.21 21.75
N MET A 14 -2.95 7.57 22.50
CA MET A 14 -2.39 6.28 22.11
C MET A 14 -3.52 5.25 21.93
N PRO A 15 -3.42 4.34 20.96
CA PRO A 15 -4.42 3.31 20.77
C PRO A 15 -4.44 2.35 21.97
N ASP A 16 -5.59 1.76 22.27
CA ASP A 16 -5.71 0.78 23.35
C ASP A 16 -5.21 -0.60 22.96
N TYR A 17 -5.04 -0.84 21.65
CA TYR A 17 -4.56 -2.09 21.08
C TYR A 17 -3.48 -1.85 20.03
N TYR A 18 -2.50 -2.74 19.97
CA TYR A 18 -1.51 -2.83 18.90
C TYR A 18 -1.73 -4.12 18.09
N PHE A 19 -1.30 -4.08 16.83
CA PHE A 19 -1.32 -5.24 15.95
C PHE A 19 0.12 -5.67 15.64
N ASP A 20 0.44 -6.94 15.80
CA ASP A 20 1.79 -7.42 15.51
C ASP A 20 1.92 -7.97 14.08
N THR A 21 0.96 -8.81 13.69
CA THR A 21 0.90 -9.44 12.37
C THR A 21 -0.51 -9.32 11.79
N VAL A 22 -0.58 -9.08 10.49
CA VAL A 22 -1.81 -9.03 9.71
C VAL A 22 -1.66 -9.99 8.53
N HIS A 23 -2.49 -11.02 8.49
CA HIS A 23 -2.59 -11.95 7.38
C HIS A 23 -3.86 -11.65 6.59
N LEU A 24 -3.70 -11.16 5.37
CA LEU A 24 -4.80 -10.88 4.46
C LEU A 24 -4.90 -11.98 3.41
N LYS A 25 -6.13 -12.41 3.13
CA LYS A 25 -6.46 -13.20 1.96
C LYS A 25 -7.50 -12.46 1.13
N PHE A 26 -7.21 -12.23 -0.14
CA PHE A 26 -8.11 -11.66 -1.12
C PHE A 26 -8.54 -12.74 -2.10
N SER A 27 -9.83 -13.01 -2.16
CA SER A 27 -10.44 -13.77 -3.26
C SER A 27 -11.08 -12.77 -4.22
N LEU A 28 -10.32 -12.36 -5.25
CA LEU A 28 -10.75 -11.38 -6.23
C LEU A 28 -11.79 -11.99 -7.18
N GLY A 29 -12.84 -11.22 -7.46
CA GLY A 29 -13.91 -11.59 -8.38
C GLY A 29 -14.55 -10.36 -9.01
N GLU A 30 -15.18 -10.56 -10.16
CA GLU A 30 -15.74 -9.47 -10.98
C GLU A 30 -16.94 -8.79 -10.33
N GLU A 31 -17.75 -9.55 -9.58
CA GLU A 31 -18.93 -9.01 -8.89
C GLU A 31 -18.68 -8.65 -7.43
N LYS A 32 -17.70 -9.31 -6.81
CA LYS A 32 -17.36 -9.10 -5.42
C LYS A 32 -16.00 -9.67 -5.11
N THR A 33 -15.37 -9.09 -4.10
CA THR A 33 -14.15 -9.60 -3.49
C THR A 33 -14.43 -9.98 -2.04
N ILE A 34 -13.99 -11.18 -1.65
CA ILE A 34 -14.00 -11.61 -0.25
C ILE A 34 -12.61 -11.34 0.33
N VAL A 35 -12.57 -10.63 1.46
CA VAL A 35 -11.36 -10.33 2.20
C VAL A 35 -11.42 -11.04 3.55
N THR A 36 -10.44 -11.90 3.82
CA THR A 36 -10.21 -12.45 5.16
C THR A 36 -9.02 -11.74 5.78
N SER A 37 -9.23 -11.12 6.93
CA SER A 37 -8.20 -10.46 7.72
C SER A 37 -8.00 -11.20 9.03
N LYS A 38 -6.82 -11.80 9.24
CA LYS A 38 -6.42 -12.39 10.52
C LYS A 38 -5.35 -11.53 11.17
N ILE A 39 -5.66 -10.98 12.34
CA ILE A 39 -4.84 -10.00 13.04
C ILE A 39 -4.47 -10.57 14.40
N THR A 40 -3.18 -10.54 14.72
CA THR A 40 -2.72 -10.82 16.07
C THR A 40 -2.72 -9.53 16.88
N VAL A 41 -3.61 -9.46 17.86
CA VAL A 41 -3.92 -8.26 18.65
C VAL A 41 -3.26 -8.34 20.03
N PHE A 42 -2.73 -7.21 20.48
CA PHE A 42 -2.15 -7.02 21.81
C PHE A 42 -2.81 -5.82 22.50
N PRO A 43 -3.37 -5.95 23.71
CA PRO A 43 -3.75 -4.79 24.49
C PRO A 43 -2.50 -3.99 24.86
N ARG A 44 -2.59 -2.66 24.79
CA ARG A 44 -1.49 -1.76 25.17
C ARG A 44 -1.14 -1.88 26.65
N THR A 45 -2.14 -2.09 27.50
CA THR A 45 -1.96 -2.32 28.94
C THR A 45 -2.32 -3.76 29.24
N GLU A 46 -1.35 -4.55 29.73
CA GLU A 46 -1.60 -5.96 30.08
C GLU A 46 -2.71 -6.08 31.13
N GLY A 47 -3.65 -6.99 30.92
CA GLY A 47 -4.80 -7.19 31.80
C GLY A 47 -5.97 -6.22 31.56
N SER A 48 -5.82 -5.19 30.71
CA SER A 48 -6.94 -4.34 30.30
C SER A 48 -7.76 -4.99 29.19
N SER A 49 -9.06 -4.68 29.17
CA SER A 49 -9.99 -5.12 28.13
C SER A 49 -10.99 -4.00 27.81
N PRO A 50 -10.52 -2.84 27.30
CA PRO A 50 -11.45 -1.85 26.74
C PRO A 50 -12.12 -2.42 25.47
N PRO A 51 -13.25 -1.85 25.02
CA PRO A 51 -13.82 -2.24 23.73
C PRO A 51 -12.81 -2.02 22.59
N LEU A 52 -12.67 -3.00 21.70
CA LEU A 52 -11.88 -2.84 20.47
C LEU A 52 -12.77 -2.18 19.42
N VAL A 53 -12.43 -0.96 19.02
CA VAL A 53 -13.12 -0.20 17.97
C VAL A 53 -12.29 -0.25 16.69
N LEU A 54 -12.89 -0.70 15.60
CA LEU A 54 -12.29 -0.81 14.28
C LEU A 54 -13.06 0.04 13.28
N ASP A 55 -12.35 0.84 12.50
CA ASP A 55 -12.89 1.59 11.37
C ASP A 55 -13.28 0.63 10.24
N GLY A 56 -14.44 0.85 9.63
CA GLY A 56 -14.87 0.17 8.41
C GLY A 56 -15.90 0.99 7.66
N GLN A 57 -15.81 1.03 6.33
CA GLN A 57 -16.73 1.82 5.51
C GLN A 57 -17.10 1.07 4.23
N ASP A 58 -18.40 1.06 3.89
CA ASP A 58 -18.92 0.43 2.67
C ASP A 58 -18.56 -1.06 2.56
N LEU A 59 -18.53 -1.75 3.70
CA LEU A 59 -18.21 -3.18 3.85
C LEU A 59 -19.47 -3.99 4.19
N SER A 60 -19.58 -5.19 3.63
CA SER A 60 -20.50 -6.21 4.16
C SER A 60 -19.73 -7.14 5.10
N LEU A 61 -20.08 -7.15 6.38
CA LEU A 61 -19.50 -8.06 7.37
C LEU A 61 -20.09 -9.46 7.20
N LEU A 62 -19.23 -10.47 7.00
CA LEU A 62 -19.66 -11.87 6.87
C LEU A 62 -19.45 -12.68 8.16
N SER A 63 -18.33 -12.50 8.85
CA SER A 63 -18.06 -13.17 10.13
C SER A 63 -16.95 -12.51 10.92
N ILE A 64 -17.00 -12.67 12.25
CA ILE A 64 -15.91 -12.32 13.17
C ILE A 64 -15.60 -13.54 14.03
N GLN A 65 -14.33 -13.83 14.26
CA GLN A 65 -13.88 -14.84 15.21
C GLN A 65 -12.79 -14.30 16.11
N ILE A 66 -12.80 -14.71 17.38
CA ILE A 66 -11.72 -14.49 18.33
C ILE A 66 -11.18 -15.86 18.75
N ASN A 67 -9.90 -16.11 18.54
CA ASN A 67 -9.25 -17.40 18.83
C ASN A 67 -10.00 -18.60 18.23
N GLY A 68 -10.52 -18.44 17.00
CA GLY A 68 -11.29 -19.46 16.28
C GLY A 68 -12.74 -19.63 16.76
N LYS A 69 -13.20 -18.87 17.75
CA LYS A 69 -14.59 -18.85 18.20
C LYS A 69 -15.35 -17.72 17.51
N THR A 70 -16.38 -18.06 16.74
CA THR A 70 -17.28 -17.10 16.09
C THR A 70 -18.01 -16.23 17.12
N LEU A 71 -17.99 -14.92 16.90
CA LEU A 71 -18.78 -13.96 17.67
C LEU A 71 -20.21 -13.91 17.13
N LYS A 72 -21.17 -13.71 18.02
CA LYS A 72 -22.58 -13.48 17.71
C LYS A 72 -22.87 -11.98 17.66
N GLU A 73 -24.00 -11.59 17.10
CA GLU A 73 -24.44 -10.19 17.02
C GLU A 73 -24.54 -9.50 18.39
N GLU A 74 -24.73 -10.26 19.48
CA GLU A 74 -24.74 -9.74 20.85
C GLU A 74 -23.35 -9.38 21.40
N ASP A 75 -22.28 -9.90 20.79
CA ASP A 75 -20.89 -9.71 21.24
C ASP A 75 -20.25 -8.42 20.67
N TYR A 76 -20.87 -7.80 19.66
CA TYR A 76 -20.35 -6.61 18.99
C TYR A 76 -21.45 -5.63 18.58
N HIS A 77 -21.06 -4.37 18.40
CA HIS A 77 -21.90 -3.36 17.78
C HIS A 77 -21.32 -3.00 16.41
N LEU A 78 -22.15 -3.03 15.37
CA LEU A 78 -21.78 -2.62 14.03
C LEU A 78 -22.62 -1.41 13.63
N ASP A 79 -21.95 -0.30 13.30
CA ASP A 79 -22.57 0.87 12.69
C ASP A 79 -21.97 1.12 11.29
N ALA A 80 -22.37 2.21 10.64
CA ALA A 80 -21.95 2.54 9.27
C ALA A 80 -20.44 2.81 9.12
N ARG A 81 -19.72 3.05 10.22
CA ARG A 81 -18.32 3.47 10.26
C ARG A 81 -17.45 2.61 11.17
N HIS A 82 -18.03 1.89 12.12
CA HIS A 82 -17.28 1.16 13.13
C HIS A 82 -17.84 -0.22 13.42
N LEU A 83 -16.92 -1.15 13.66
CA LEU A 83 -17.16 -2.40 14.36
C LEU A 83 -16.56 -2.28 15.76
N THR A 84 -17.40 -2.41 16.79
CA THR A 84 -16.98 -2.35 18.20
C THR A 84 -17.19 -3.70 18.88
N ILE A 85 -16.11 -4.36 19.28
CA ILE A 85 -16.14 -5.61 20.05
C ILE A 85 -16.06 -5.26 21.54
N GLN A 86 -17.14 -5.53 22.27
CA GLN A 86 -17.30 -5.05 23.66
C GLN A 86 -16.40 -5.77 24.66
N SER A 87 -16.20 -7.08 24.49
CA SER A 87 -15.44 -7.94 25.41
C SER A 87 -14.30 -8.64 24.67
N SER A 88 -13.15 -7.96 24.58
CA SER A 88 -11.94 -8.55 24.00
C SER A 88 -11.13 -9.31 25.07
N PRO A 89 -10.37 -10.37 24.73
CA PRO A 89 -9.46 -10.97 25.69
C PRO A 89 -8.48 -9.95 26.28
N SER A 90 -8.13 -10.10 27.57
CA SER A 90 -7.23 -9.18 28.29
C SER A 90 -5.74 -9.41 28.02
N GLY A 91 -5.41 -10.43 27.23
CA GLY A 91 -4.07 -10.76 26.76
C GLY A 91 -4.00 -10.79 25.24
N LYS A 92 -2.93 -11.36 24.68
CA LYS A 92 -2.80 -11.57 23.23
C LYS A 92 -3.91 -12.48 22.69
N TYR A 93 -4.49 -12.15 21.55
CA TYR A 93 -5.46 -13.00 20.85
C TYR A 93 -5.38 -12.83 19.33
N ASP A 94 -5.93 -13.81 18.62
CA ASP A 94 -6.11 -13.73 17.17
C ASP A 94 -7.54 -13.32 16.86
N LEU A 95 -7.68 -12.27 16.05
CA LEU A 95 -8.93 -11.75 15.53
C LEU A 95 -9.02 -12.09 14.04
N GLU A 96 -10.08 -12.76 13.62
CA GLU A 96 -10.37 -13.01 12.22
C GLU A 96 -11.66 -12.28 11.82
N ILE A 97 -11.60 -11.54 10.73
CA ILE A 97 -12.73 -10.82 10.15
C ILE A 97 -12.84 -11.20 8.68
N ILE A 98 -14.04 -11.56 8.24
CA ILE A 98 -14.33 -11.81 6.82
C ILE A 98 -15.31 -10.73 6.35
N THR A 99 -14.91 -9.99 5.32
CA THR A 99 -15.71 -8.94 4.68
C THR A 99 -15.90 -9.22 3.19
N GLU A 100 -17.01 -8.72 2.66
CA GLU A 100 -17.29 -8.64 1.23
C GLU A 100 -17.32 -7.18 0.77
N ILE A 101 -16.65 -6.90 -0.35
CA ILE A 101 -16.58 -5.58 -0.98
C ILE A 101 -16.85 -5.67 -2.49
N GLN A 102 -17.18 -4.54 -3.12
CA GLN A 102 -17.50 -4.44 -4.55
C GLN A 102 -16.59 -3.42 -5.26
N PRO A 103 -15.31 -3.77 -5.55
CA PRO A 103 -14.34 -2.84 -6.13
C PRO A 103 -14.77 -2.24 -7.48
N GLN A 104 -15.56 -2.96 -8.26
CA GLN A 104 -16.09 -2.53 -9.54
C GLN A 104 -17.13 -1.39 -9.43
N LYS A 105 -17.69 -1.18 -8.24
CA LYS A 105 -18.62 -0.07 -7.95
C LYS A 105 -17.95 1.09 -7.21
N ASN A 106 -16.67 0.95 -6.87
CA ASN A 106 -15.95 1.95 -6.09
C ASN A 106 -15.43 3.08 -6.99
N THR A 107 -16.30 4.05 -7.27
CA THR A 107 -15.96 5.24 -8.06
C THR A 107 -15.18 6.29 -7.28
N SER A 108 -14.98 6.10 -5.96
CA SER A 108 -14.19 7.01 -5.13
C SER A 108 -12.68 6.85 -5.31
N LEU A 109 -12.23 5.74 -5.90
CA LEU A 109 -10.81 5.36 -6.07
C LEU A 109 -10.03 5.35 -4.75
N GLU A 110 -10.70 4.96 -3.66
CA GLU A 110 -10.15 4.83 -2.30
C GLU A 110 -10.48 3.43 -1.74
N GLY A 111 -9.52 2.74 -1.15
CA GLY A 111 -9.60 1.31 -0.85
C GLY A 111 -9.23 0.46 -2.06
N LEU A 112 -9.87 -0.69 -2.26
CA LEU A 112 -9.72 -1.53 -3.46
C LEU A 112 -10.77 -1.11 -4.51
N TYR A 113 -10.33 -0.90 -5.76
CA TYR A 113 -11.20 -0.51 -6.87
C TYR A 113 -10.70 -1.09 -8.19
N LYS A 114 -11.47 -0.89 -9.28
CA LYS A 114 -11.03 -1.24 -10.65
C LYS A 114 -10.62 0.01 -11.43
N SER A 115 -9.46 -0.03 -12.06
CA SER A 115 -8.99 0.95 -13.04
C SER A 115 -8.73 0.24 -14.37
N SER A 116 -9.45 0.62 -15.42
CA SER A 116 -9.33 0.01 -16.77
C SER A 116 -9.33 -1.54 -16.76
N GLY A 117 -10.19 -2.15 -15.95
CA GLY A 117 -10.31 -3.61 -15.84
C GLY A 117 -9.36 -4.30 -14.85
N ASN A 118 -8.29 -3.63 -14.42
CA ASN A 118 -7.35 -4.12 -13.41
C ASN A 118 -7.79 -3.72 -11.99
N PHE A 119 -7.43 -4.50 -10.98
CA PHE A 119 -7.58 -4.12 -9.57
C PHE A 119 -6.37 -3.33 -9.11
N CYS A 120 -6.60 -2.25 -8.38
CA CYS A 120 -5.57 -1.49 -7.67
C CYS A 120 -6.12 -0.91 -6.38
N THR A 121 -5.23 -0.44 -5.51
CA THR A 121 -5.57 0.13 -4.22
C THR A 121 -5.03 1.53 -4.03
N GLN A 122 -5.76 2.34 -3.26
CA GLN A 122 -5.26 3.58 -2.67
C GLN A 122 -5.70 3.65 -1.21
N CYS A 123 -4.76 3.62 -0.26
CA CYS A 123 -5.08 3.52 1.16
C CYS A 123 -4.76 4.79 1.95
N GLU A 124 -3.91 5.69 1.46
CA GLU A 124 -3.71 6.99 2.12
C GLU A 124 -4.89 7.94 1.85
N ALA A 125 -5.43 8.64 2.85
CA ALA A 125 -5.04 8.62 4.28
C ALA A 125 -5.75 7.53 5.10
N GLN A 126 -6.97 7.15 4.69
CA GLN A 126 -7.86 6.32 5.49
C GLN A 126 -8.68 5.36 4.62
N GLY A 127 -8.09 4.91 3.51
CA GLY A 127 -8.77 4.05 2.54
C GLY A 127 -8.73 2.57 2.88
N PHE A 128 -7.84 2.14 3.79
CA PHE A 128 -7.75 0.71 4.16
C PHE A 128 -9.03 0.21 4.86
N ARG A 129 -9.74 1.10 5.58
CA ARG A 129 -11.07 0.79 6.17
C ARG A 129 -12.16 0.48 5.13
N LYS A 130 -11.93 0.76 3.84
CA LYS A 130 -12.82 0.33 2.74
C LYS A 130 -12.48 -1.06 2.20
N ILE A 131 -11.52 -1.75 2.82
CA ILE A 131 -11.10 -3.12 2.46
C ILE A 131 -11.52 -4.11 3.54
N THR A 132 -11.20 -3.81 4.80
CA THR A 132 -11.57 -4.63 5.96
C THR A 132 -11.63 -3.75 7.21
N PHE A 133 -12.23 -4.25 8.28
CA PHE A 133 -12.27 -3.54 9.56
C PHE A 133 -10.87 -3.49 10.19
N PHE A 134 -10.40 -2.29 10.56
CA PHE A 134 -9.04 -2.09 11.06
C PHE A 134 -8.94 -0.87 12.00
N GLN A 135 -7.89 -0.79 12.84
CA GLN A 135 -7.54 0.49 13.49
C GLN A 135 -6.78 1.35 12.47
N ASP A 136 -7.52 2.07 11.60
CA ASP A 136 -6.99 2.67 10.38
C ASP A 136 -6.37 4.05 10.64
N ARG A 137 -5.23 4.02 11.35
CA ARG A 137 -4.44 5.15 11.82
C ARG A 137 -2.94 4.84 11.72
N PRO A 138 -2.07 5.84 11.45
CA PRO A 138 -0.69 5.58 11.02
C PRO A 138 0.29 5.16 12.15
N ASP A 139 -0.09 5.29 13.42
CA ASP A 139 0.66 4.77 14.57
C ASP A 139 0.32 3.30 14.93
N ILE A 140 -0.55 2.65 14.17
CA ILE A 140 -0.75 1.19 14.21
C ILE A 140 0.09 0.55 13.11
N MET A 141 1.22 -0.06 13.49
CA MET A 141 2.11 -0.70 12.54
C MET A 141 2.20 -2.21 12.78
N ALA A 142 2.04 -3.00 11.71
CA ALA A 142 2.09 -4.46 11.76
C ALA A 142 2.93 -5.03 10.61
N LYS A 143 3.37 -6.28 10.74
CA LYS A 143 3.93 -7.05 9.61
C LYS A 143 2.81 -7.65 8.79
N TYR A 144 2.92 -7.58 7.47
CA TYR A 144 1.85 -8.05 6.57
C TYR A 144 2.26 -9.31 5.81
N THR A 145 1.35 -10.26 5.75
CA THR A 145 1.38 -11.36 4.77
C THR A 145 0.10 -11.31 3.97
N VAL A 146 0.21 -11.25 2.64
CA VAL A 146 -0.92 -11.01 1.74
C VAL A 146 -0.99 -12.14 0.73
N ARG A 147 -2.09 -12.90 0.76
CA ARG A 147 -2.43 -13.90 -0.24
C ARG A 147 -3.48 -13.32 -1.18
N ILE A 148 -3.21 -13.38 -2.48
CA ILE A 148 -4.14 -12.94 -3.52
C ILE A 148 -4.51 -14.15 -4.35
N GLU A 149 -5.80 -14.36 -4.57
CA GLU A 149 -6.36 -15.41 -5.43
C GLU A 149 -7.25 -14.74 -6.48
N ALA A 150 -7.04 -15.07 -7.76
CA ALA A 150 -7.78 -14.47 -8.86
C ALA A 150 -7.88 -15.42 -10.06
N ASP A 151 -8.74 -15.09 -11.02
CA ASP A 151 -8.78 -15.75 -12.32
C ASP A 151 -7.48 -15.50 -13.09
N LYS A 152 -6.77 -16.56 -13.48
CA LYS A 152 -5.44 -16.45 -14.10
C LYS A 152 -5.52 -15.85 -15.51
N SER A 153 -6.63 -16.06 -16.22
CA SER A 153 -6.79 -15.55 -17.58
C SER A 153 -7.04 -14.05 -17.61
N LEU A 154 -7.77 -13.52 -16.61
CA LEU A 154 -8.07 -12.10 -16.46
C LEU A 154 -6.97 -11.35 -15.70
N TYR A 155 -6.34 -12.00 -14.73
CA TYR A 155 -5.42 -11.40 -13.76
C TYR A 155 -4.11 -12.18 -13.63
N PRO A 156 -3.32 -12.37 -14.71
CA PRO A 156 -2.10 -13.19 -14.64
C PRO A 156 -1.00 -12.63 -13.75
N VAL A 157 -1.06 -11.34 -13.38
CA VAL A 157 -0.11 -10.68 -12.49
C VAL A 157 -0.80 -10.31 -11.19
N LEU A 158 -0.27 -10.79 -10.05
CA LEU A 158 -0.76 -10.50 -8.69
C LEU A 158 0.38 -9.94 -7.83
N LEU A 159 0.26 -8.68 -7.40
CA LEU A 159 1.31 -7.96 -6.67
C LEU A 159 0.78 -7.44 -5.33
N SER A 160 1.63 -7.49 -4.30
CA SER A 160 1.45 -6.77 -3.04
C SER A 160 2.81 -6.36 -2.48
N ASN A 161 2.84 -5.73 -1.30
CA ASN A 161 4.07 -5.28 -0.65
C ASN A 161 4.97 -6.45 -0.23
N GLY A 162 6.28 -6.22 -0.24
CA GLY A 162 7.29 -7.13 0.26
C GLY A 162 7.80 -8.09 -0.81
N ASN A 163 8.15 -9.30 -0.39
CA ASN A 163 8.72 -10.32 -1.26
C ASN A 163 7.68 -11.39 -1.61
N LEU A 164 7.67 -11.86 -2.85
CA LEU A 164 6.90 -13.02 -3.28
C LEU A 164 7.50 -14.29 -2.65
N VAL A 165 6.74 -14.97 -1.80
CA VAL A 165 7.21 -16.16 -1.05
C VAL A 165 6.58 -17.46 -1.50
N GLU A 166 5.42 -17.40 -2.18
CA GLU A 166 4.71 -18.57 -2.68
C GLU A 166 3.83 -18.16 -3.87
N GLN A 167 3.68 -19.03 -4.86
CA GLN A 167 2.71 -18.87 -5.94
C GLN A 167 2.30 -20.24 -6.47
N GLY A 168 1.11 -20.35 -7.05
CA GLY A 168 0.65 -21.59 -7.63
C GLY A 168 -0.68 -21.48 -8.35
N ASP A 169 -1.03 -22.55 -9.05
CA ASP A 169 -2.24 -22.65 -9.85
C ASP A 169 -3.27 -23.55 -9.16
N PHE A 170 -4.55 -23.23 -9.36
CA PHE A 170 -5.68 -24.08 -8.98
C PHE A 170 -6.19 -24.85 -10.20
N GLN A 171 -6.92 -25.96 -9.97
CA GLN A 171 -7.49 -26.77 -11.06
C GLN A 171 -8.65 -26.07 -11.80
N ASP A 172 -9.25 -25.05 -11.19
CA ASP A 172 -10.42 -24.32 -11.70
C ASP A 172 -10.06 -23.10 -12.56
N GLY A 173 -8.79 -22.95 -12.96
CA GLY A 173 -8.32 -21.82 -13.79
C GLY A 173 -7.94 -20.57 -12.99
N LYS A 174 -8.06 -20.60 -11.65
CA LYS A 174 -7.51 -19.56 -10.78
C LYS A 174 -6.04 -19.81 -10.48
N HIS A 175 -5.38 -18.80 -9.94
CA HIS A 175 -4.05 -18.93 -9.36
C HIS A 175 -3.92 -18.05 -8.12
N TYR A 176 -2.78 -18.14 -7.44
CA TYR A 176 -2.50 -17.32 -6.28
C TYR A 176 -1.04 -16.89 -6.19
N ALA A 177 -0.82 -15.81 -5.44
CA ALA A 177 0.48 -15.34 -5.00
C ALA A 177 0.42 -14.96 -3.51
N VAL A 178 1.46 -15.29 -2.75
CA VAL A 178 1.63 -14.91 -1.35
C VAL A 178 2.84 -14.00 -1.23
N TRP A 179 2.61 -12.82 -0.67
CA TRP A 179 3.58 -11.77 -0.46
C TRP A 179 3.81 -11.57 1.03
N LYS A 180 5.07 -11.34 1.42
CA LYS A 180 5.44 -11.11 2.82
C LYS A 180 6.32 -9.87 2.94
N ASP A 181 5.84 -8.89 3.70
CA ASP A 181 6.59 -7.71 4.06
C ASP A 181 7.23 -7.91 5.45
N PRO A 182 8.57 -7.94 5.56
CA PRO A 182 9.26 -8.16 6.83
C PRO A 182 9.20 -6.94 7.76
N PHE A 183 8.93 -5.74 7.23
CA PHE A 183 8.92 -4.50 7.98
C PHE A 183 7.52 -4.22 8.54
N LYS A 184 7.48 -3.66 9.76
CA LYS A 184 6.23 -3.13 10.31
C LYS A 184 5.87 -1.87 9.53
N LYS A 185 4.63 -1.79 9.06
CA LYS A 185 4.10 -0.59 8.38
C LYS A 185 2.65 -0.31 8.81
N PRO A 186 2.22 0.95 8.73
CA PRO A 186 0.80 1.30 8.85
C PRO A 186 -0.04 0.85 7.66
N SER A 187 -1.35 0.79 7.87
CA SER A 187 -2.34 0.35 6.88
C SER A 187 -2.36 1.19 5.60
N TYR A 188 -2.06 2.49 5.68
CA TYR A 188 -2.07 3.37 4.51
C TYR A 188 -1.01 3.02 3.46
N LEU A 189 0.06 2.31 3.85
CA LEU A 189 1.13 1.84 2.94
C LEU A 189 0.85 0.45 2.34
N PHE A 190 -0.33 -0.13 2.62
CA PHE A 190 -0.76 -1.36 1.98
C PHE A 190 -1.07 -1.12 0.50
N ALA A 191 -0.57 -2.01 -0.36
CA ALA A 191 -0.94 -2.06 -1.76
C ALA A 191 -1.29 -3.47 -2.25
N LEU A 192 -2.24 -3.51 -3.17
CA LEU A 192 -2.57 -4.68 -3.97
C LEU A 192 -2.81 -4.24 -5.42
N VAL A 193 -2.22 -4.96 -6.37
CA VAL A 193 -2.51 -4.82 -7.80
C VAL A 193 -2.74 -6.20 -8.40
N ALA A 194 -3.77 -6.33 -9.23
CA ALA A 194 -4.01 -7.52 -10.03
C ALA A 194 -4.49 -7.15 -11.44
N GLY A 195 -3.86 -7.67 -12.49
CA GLY A 195 -4.15 -7.19 -13.84
C GLY A 195 -3.45 -7.89 -14.99
N GLN A 196 -3.84 -7.47 -16.21
CA GLN A 196 -3.14 -7.78 -17.46
C GLN A 196 -1.95 -6.84 -17.61
N LEU A 197 -0.84 -7.19 -17.00
CA LEU A 197 0.35 -6.35 -16.92
C LEU A 197 1.58 -7.04 -17.49
N GLN A 198 2.50 -6.25 -18.01
CA GLN A 198 3.87 -6.64 -18.36
C GLN A 198 4.84 -5.71 -17.65
N SER A 199 6.05 -6.18 -17.41
CA SER A 199 7.07 -5.41 -16.71
C SER A 199 8.27 -5.08 -17.57
N ARG A 200 8.80 -3.86 -17.39
CA ARG A 200 10.17 -3.52 -17.74
C ARG A 200 11.02 -3.82 -16.51
N ASP A 201 11.92 -4.78 -16.66
CA ASP A 201 12.79 -5.25 -15.59
C ASP A 201 14.19 -4.65 -15.73
N ASP A 202 14.79 -4.28 -14.60
CA ASP A 202 16.19 -3.90 -14.48
C ASP A 202 16.70 -4.26 -13.08
N THR A 203 17.94 -3.90 -12.76
CA THR A 203 18.54 -4.12 -11.44
C THR A 203 19.33 -2.91 -10.98
N PHE A 204 19.41 -2.76 -9.66
CA PHE A 204 20.29 -1.79 -9.00
C PHE A 204 21.14 -2.52 -7.98
N VAL A 205 22.40 -2.12 -7.80
CA VAL A 205 23.29 -2.66 -6.78
C VAL A 205 23.57 -1.56 -5.78
N THR A 206 23.16 -1.75 -4.53
CA THR A 206 23.36 -0.75 -3.48
C THR A 206 24.83 -0.60 -3.09
N LEU A 207 25.18 0.46 -2.35
CA LEU A 207 26.55 0.68 -1.85
C LEU A 207 27.10 -0.53 -1.07
N SER A 208 26.28 -1.21 -0.27
CA SER A 208 26.66 -2.44 0.46
C SER A 208 26.70 -3.71 -0.40
N GLY A 209 26.33 -3.62 -1.68
CA GLY A 209 26.33 -4.74 -2.63
C GLY A 209 25.03 -5.52 -2.73
N ARG A 210 23.92 -5.05 -2.12
CA ARG A 210 22.60 -5.69 -2.31
C ARG A 210 22.15 -5.50 -3.74
N LYS A 211 21.84 -6.60 -4.43
CA LYS A 211 21.19 -6.55 -5.74
C LYS A 211 19.68 -6.44 -5.57
N VAL A 212 19.12 -5.31 -5.98
CA VAL A 212 17.68 -5.02 -5.98
C VAL A 212 17.12 -5.25 -7.38
N SER A 213 16.08 -6.06 -7.50
CA SER A 213 15.29 -6.18 -8.73
C SER A 213 14.35 -4.99 -8.85
N LEU A 214 14.32 -4.35 -10.02
CA LEU A 214 13.44 -3.22 -10.31
C LEU A 214 12.44 -3.63 -11.37
N ARG A 215 11.15 -3.33 -11.17
CA ARG A 215 10.10 -3.63 -12.15
C ARG A 215 9.13 -2.48 -12.29
N ILE A 216 8.85 -2.08 -13.53
CA ILE A 216 7.79 -1.12 -13.85
C ILE A 216 6.72 -1.83 -14.65
N TRP A 217 5.53 -1.97 -14.05
CA TRP A 217 4.39 -2.71 -14.58
C TRP A 217 3.40 -1.78 -15.28
N THR A 218 3.00 -2.15 -16.49
CA THR A 218 2.03 -1.43 -17.32
C THR A 218 1.20 -2.42 -18.13
N PRO A 219 0.08 -1.99 -18.75
CA PRO A 219 -0.43 -2.67 -19.93
C PRO A 219 0.65 -2.82 -21.00
N ALA A 220 0.55 -3.88 -21.82
CA ALA A 220 1.58 -4.24 -22.79
C ALA A 220 1.92 -3.10 -23.78
N ASP A 221 0.90 -2.38 -24.25
CA ASP A 221 1.05 -1.31 -25.24
C ASP A 221 1.85 -0.11 -24.72
N ASP A 222 1.89 0.08 -23.41
CA ASP A 222 2.60 1.18 -22.76
C ASP A 222 4.02 0.82 -22.32
N LEU A 223 4.38 -0.47 -22.36
CA LEU A 223 5.68 -0.96 -21.92
C LEU A 223 6.87 -0.23 -22.55
N PRO A 224 6.88 0.11 -23.86
CA PRO A 224 7.98 0.87 -24.45
C PRO A 224 8.23 2.22 -23.78
N LYS A 225 7.18 2.88 -23.25
CA LYS A 225 7.21 4.25 -22.70
C LYS A 225 7.76 4.38 -21.27
N THR A 226 8.14 3.28 -20.62
CA THR A 226 8.63 3.29 -19.22
C THR A 226 10.16 3.47 -19.06
N ALA A 227 10.88 3.81 -20.14
CA ALA A 227 12.34 3.74 -20.13
C ALA A 227 12.94 4.87 -19.28
N HIS A 228 12.36 6.07 -19.42
CA HIS A 228 12.71 7.21 -18.61
C HIS A 228 12.38 6.97 -17.13
N ALA A 229 11.23 6.37 -16.83
CA ALA A 229 10.86 6.02 -15.46
C ALA A 229 11.87 5.07 -14.79
N MET A 230 12.36 4.06 -15.51
CA MET A 230 13.39 3.16 -14.99
C MET A 230 14.73 3.88 -14.75
N TYR A 231 15.09 4.80 -15.64
CA TYR A 231 16.25 5.66 -15.44
C TYR A 231 16.09 6.54 -14.18
N SER A 232 14.95 7.21 -14.04
CA SER A 232 14.63 8.07 -12.90
C SER A 232 14.70 7.33 -11.57
N LEU A 233 14.18 6.10 -11.50
CA LEU A 233 14.25 5.26 -10.31
C LEU A 233 15.70 4.99 -9.90
N LYS A 234 16.54 4.53 -10.83
CA LYS A 234 17.96 4.27 -10.55
C LYS A 234 18.73 5.54 -10.17
N ALA A 235 18.39 6.68 -10.79
CA ALA A 235 18.96 7.97 -10.44
C ALA A 235 18.59 8.40 -9.01
N ALA A 236 17.34 8.16 -8.58
CA ALA A 236 16.89 8.40 -7.22
C ALA A 236 17.60 7.50 -6.20
N MET A 237 17.69 6.20 -6.49
CA MET A 237 18.40 5.24 -5.65
C MET A 237 19.86 5.67 -5.42
N LYS A 238 20.58 5.99 -6.51
CA LYS A 238 21.98 6.40 -6.44
C LYS A 238 22.16 7.73 -5.71
N TRP A 239 21.27 8.68 -5.95
CA TRP A 239 21.36 9.99 -5.32
C TRP A 239 21.13 9.94 -3.81
N ASP A 240 20.16 9.14 -3.35
CA ASP A 240 19.88 9.01 -1.92
C ASP A 240 21.04 8.32 -1.17
N GLU A 241 21.72 7.38 -1.84
CA GLU A 241 22.98 6.79 -1.39
C GLU A 241 24.11 7.82 -1.31
N ASP A 242 24.33 8.61 -2.37
CA ASP A 242 25.44 9.57 -2.43
C ASP A 242 25.28 10.74 -1.48
N VAL A 243 24.06 11.26 -1.32
CA VAL A 243 23.79 12.51 -0.60
C VAL A 243 23.37 12.26 0.84
N PHE A 244 22.56 11.23 1.10
CA PHE A 244 22.03 10.94 2.43
C PHE A 244 22.56 9.63 3.04
N GLY A 245 23.31 8.81 2.28
CA GLY A 245 23.78 7.51 2.75
C GLY A 245 22.66 6.49 2.96
N LEU A 246 21.55 6.62 2.22
CA LEU A 246 20.34 5.85 2.41
C LEU A 246 20.19 4.76 1.34
N GLU A 247 20.48 3.51 1.71
CA GLU A 247 20.27 2.35 0.84
C GLU A 247 18.83 1.82 0.89
N TYR A 248 18.41 1.17 -0.19
CA TYR A 248 17.14 0.43 -0.22
C TYR A 248 17.21 -0.86 0.62
N ASP A 249 16.09 -1.23 1.24
CA ASP A 249 16.03 -2.24 2.31
C ASP A 249 15.29 -3.53 1.96
N LEU A 250 14.83 -3.68 0.72
CA LEU A 250 14.19 -4.90 0.18
C LEU A 250 14.90 -5.39 -1.09
N ASP A 251 14.53 -6.59 -1.54
CA ASP A 251 15.15 -7.25 -2.69
C ASP A 251 14.44 -6.92 -4.02
N LEU A 252 13.25 -6.31 -3.96
CA LEU A 252 12.41 -5.97 -5.09
C LEU A 252 11.77 -4.59 -4.89
N PHE A 253 11.80 -3.76 -5.92
CA PHE A 253 11.06 -2.50 -6.00
C PHE A 253 10.14 -2.52 -7.22
N ASN A 254 8.83 -2.48 -7.00
CA ASN A 254 7.84 -2.40 -8.07
C ASN A 254 7.26 -0.98 -8.17
N ILE A 255 7.04 -0.55 -9.41
CA ILE A 255 6.18 0.58 -9.78
C ILE A 255 5.07 0.03 -10.65
N VAL A 256 3.82 0.44 -10.43
CA VAL A 256 2.69 0.13 -11.32
C VAL A 256 2.10 1.43 -11.84
N ALA A 257 2.00 1.57 -13.17
CA ALA A 257 1.28 2.69 -13.78
C ALA A 257 -0.20 2.34 -13.96
N VAL A 258 -1.08 3.17 -13.41
CA VAL A 258 -2.53 3.04 -13.55
C VAL A 258 -3.14 4.32 -14.14
N PRO A 259 -4.14 4.24 -15.02
CA PRO A 259 -4.73 5.42 -15.65
C PRO A 259 -5.67 6.20 -14.70
N ASP A 260 -6.46 5.50 -13.88
CA ASP A 260 -7.42 6.12 -12.95
C ASP A 260 -6.80 6.20 -11.55
N PHE A 261 -6.22 7.35 -11.21
CA PHE A 261 -5.61 7.60 -9.90
C PHE A 261 -5.89 9.03 -9.45
N ASN A 262 -6.47 9.21 -8.26
CA ASN A 262 -6.82 10.53 -7.71
C ASN A 262 -5.58 11.39 -7.40
N MET A 263 -4.49 10.75 -6.98
CA MET A 263 -3.23 11.42 -6.64
C MET A 263 -2.25 11.34 -7.81
N GLY A 264 -1.08 11.97 -7.68
CA GLY A 264 0.00 11.82 -8.65
C GLY A 264 0.60 10.41 -8.60
N ALA A 265 1.07 10.03 -7.42
CA ALA A 265 1.59 8.71 -7.12
C ALA A 265 1.41 8.40 -5.63
N MET A 266 1.83 7.20 -5.21
CA MET A 266 1.70 6.73 -3.84
C MET A 266 2.87 5.80 -3.48
N GLU A 267 3.48 6.03 -2.33
CA GLU A 267 4.74 5.45 -1.86
C GLU A 267 4.62 4.05 -1.23
N ASN A 268 3.56 3.30 -1.55
CA ASN A 268 3.27 2.03 -0.87
C ASN A 268 4.53 1.14 -0.86
N LYS A 269 4.99 0.73 0.33
CA LYS A 269 6.30 0.08 0.52
C LYS A 269 6.53 -1.04 -0.51
N SER A 270 7.54 -0.89 -1.37
CA SER A 270 7.95 -1.82 -2.47
C SER A 270 6.98 -2.02 -3.64
N LEU A 271 5.81 -1.38 -3.63
CA LEU A 271 4.80 -1.47 -4.69
C LEU A 271 4.17 -0.10 -4.89
N ASN A 272 4.96 0.85 -5.38
CA ASN A 272 4.46 2.19 -5.61
C ASN A 272 3.45 2.17 -6.77
N ILE A 273 2.36 2.92 -6.62
CA ILE A 273 1.31 3.02 -7.65
C ILE A 273 1.29 4.47 -8.13
N PHE A 274 1.39 4.65 -9.44
CA PHE A 274 1.50 5.95 -10.07
C PHE A 274 0.35 6.17 -11.04
N ASN A 275 -0.11 7.41 -11.14
CA ASN A 275 -0.85 7.84 -12.32
C ASN A 275 0.05 7.67 -13.55
N SER A 276 -0.48 7.05 -14.59
CA SER A 276 0.25 6.79 -15.85
C SER A 276 0.95 8.01 -16.44
N LYS A 277 0.39 9.22 -16.27
CA LYS A 277 1.00 10.48 -16.70
C LYS A 277 2.40 10.73 -16.09
N LEU A 278 2.66 10.18 -14.91
CA LEU A 278 3.91 10.35 -14.17
C LEU A 278 4.85 9.15 -14.30
N VAL A 279 4.62 8.28 -15.28
CA VAL A 279 5.49 7.14 -15.62
C VAL A 279 5.78 7.04 -17.11
N LEU A 280 4.75 7.25 -17.95
CA LEU A 280 4.83 6.97 -19.38
C LEU A 280 5.35 8.19 -20.15
N ALA A 281 6.50 8.05 -20.82
CA ALA A 281 7.04 9.06 -21.71
C ALA A 281 7.59 8.46 -23.01
N SER A 282 7.36 9.16 -24.11
CA SER A 282 8.00 8.90 -25.41
C SER A 282 8.32 10.24 -26.08
N PRO A 283 9.37 10.32 -26.93
CA PRO A 283 9.70 11.55 -27.65
C PRO A 283 8.53 12.11 -28.47
N GLU A 284 7.62 11.25 -28.92
CA GLU A 284 6.47 11.63 -29.74
C GLU A 284 5.31 12.21 -28.92
N THR A 285 5.23 11.90 -27.62
CA THR A 285 4.04 12.21 -26.80
C THR A 285 4.32 12.99 -25.51
N ALA A 286 5.57 13.08 -25.07
CA ALA A 286 5.95 13.73 -23.81
C ALA A 286 6.84 14.94 -24.05
N THR A 287 6.54 16.04 -23.37
CA THR A 287 7.34 17.27 -23.38
C THR A 287 8.51 17.19 -22.42
N ASP A 288 9.50 18.07 -22.55
CA ASP A 288 10.60 18.18 -21.57
C ASP A 288 10.11 18.36 -20.12
N ALA A 289 8.99 19.09 -19.95
CA ALA A 289 8.36 19.27 -18.65
C ALA A 289 7.78 17.95 -18.11
N ASP A 290 7.24 17.08 -18.96
CA ASP A 290 6.76 15.76 -18.55
C ASP A 290 7.94 14.86 -18.14
N TYR A 291 9.03 14.86 -18.90
CA TYR A 291 10.27 14.14 -18.52
C TYR A 291 10.81 14.62 -17.16
N ALA A 292 10.84 15.93 -16.92
CA ALA A 292 11.27 16.49 -15.64
C ALA A 292 10.32 16.11 -14.49
N ALA A 293 9.01 16.14 -14.74
CA ALA A 293 8.01 15.74 -13.75
C ALA A 293 8.11 14.26 -13.39
N ILE A 294 8.27 13.37 -14.36
CA ILE A 294 8.47 11.92 -14.12
C ILE A 294 9.73 11.69 -13.29
N LEU A 295 10.83 12.39 -13.61
CA LEU A 295 12.07 12.30 -12.84
C LEU A 295 11.87 12.73 -11.39
N GLY A 296 11.23 13.88 -11.17
CA GLY A 296 10.98 14.41 -9.83
C GLY A 296 10.06 13.51 -9.00
N VAL A 297 8.90 13.10 -9.55
CA VAL A 297 7.92 12.30 -8.80
C VAL A 297 8.42 10.89 -8.54
N ILE A 298 9.10 10.23 -9.48
CA ILE A 298 9.70 8.91 -9.19
C ILE A 298 10.75 9.01 -8.07
N GLY A 299 11.53 10.10 -8.05
CA GLY A 299 12.41 10.42 -6.93
C GLY A 299 11.63 10.57 -5.63
N HIS A 300 10.63 11.44 -5.62
CA HIS A 300 9.75 11.71 -4.47
C HIS A 300 9.23 10.42 -3.82
N GLU A 301 8.58 9.55 -4.60
CA GLU A 301 8.01 8.31 -4.06
C GLU A 301 9.07 7.30 -3.61
N TYR A 302 10.25 7.30 -4.23
CA TYR A 302 11.37 6.48 -3.76
C TYR A 302 11.90 7.00 -2.42
N PHE A 303 12.04 8.31 -2.27
CA PHE A 303 12.57 8.94 -1.06
C PHE A 303 11.70 8.72 0.17
N HIS A 304 10.39 8.63 -0.01
CA HIS A 304 9.46 8.21 1.03
C HIS A 304 9.79 6.84 1.65
N ASN A 305 10.54 5.97 0.97
CA ASN A 305 10.99 4.70 1.55
C ASN A 305 11.68 4.89 2.92
N TRP A 306 12.39 6.01 3.09
CA TRP A 306 12.95 6.44 4.37
C TRP A 306 12.07 7.48 5.07
N THR A 307 11.74 8.57 4.38
CA THR A 307 11.01 9.73 4.93
C THR A 307 9.50 9.61 4.73
N GLY A 308 8.90 8.59 5.34
CA GLY A 308 7.46 8.29 5.24
C GLY A 308 7.15 6.85 5.62
N ASN A 309 7.98 5.91 5.15
CA ASN A 309 7.77 4.48 5.35
C ASN A 309 8.55 3.93 6.55
N ARG A 310 9.88 4.06 6.54
CA ARG A 310 10.73 3.59 7.65
C ARG A 310 10.56 4.43 8.91
N VAL A 311 10.34 5.74 8.73
CA VAL A 311 9.87 6.65 9.75
C VAL A 311 8.56 7.25 9.26
N THR A 312 7.45 6.88 9.89
CA THR A 312 6.09 7.30 9.51
C THR A 312 5.50 8.31 10.49
N CYS A 313 4.38 8.92 10.12
CA CYS A 313 3.60 9.83 10.94
C CYS A 313 2.94 9.10 12.14
N ARG A 314 2.88 9.77 13.29
CA ARG A 314 2.11 9.30 14.47
C ARG A 314 0.60 9.49 14.26
N ASP A 315 0.22 10.59 13.64
CA ASP A 315 -1.14 10.97 13.30
C ASP A 315 -1.11 11.88 12.08
N TRP A 316 -2.27 12.07 11.43
CA TRP A 316 -2.35 12.81 10.17
C TRP A 316 -2.08 14.31 10.28
N PHE A 317 -2.09 14.90 11.48
CA PHE A 317 -1.63 16.30 11.64
C PHE A 317 -0.11 16.43 11.44
N GLN A 318 0.63 15.32 11.46
CA GLN A 318 2.05 15.26 11.18
C GLN A 318 2.35 15.02 9.70
N LEU A 319 1.38 15.15 8.77
CA LEU A 319 1.58 14.85 7.35
C LEU A 319 2.81 15.57 6.77
N SER A 320 3.01 16.84 7.11
CA SER A 320 4.16 17.65 6.65
C SER A 320 5.52 17.10 7.11
N LEU A 321 5.57 16.23 8.12
CA LEU A 321 6.80 15.52 8.51
C LEU A 321 7.35 14.69 7.35
N LYS A 322 6.48 13.91 6.69
CA LYS A 322 6.87 13.11 5.53
C LYS A 322 6.86 13.96 4.26
N GLU A 323 5.77 14.68 4.01
CA GLU A 323 5.58 15.41 2.75
C GLU A 323 6.57 16.56 2.59
N GLY A 324 6.69 17.44 3.61
CA GLY A 324 7.58 18.61 3.51
C GLY A 324 9.05 18.20 3.37
N LEU A 325 9.47 17.14 4.06
CA LEU A 325 10.83 16.62 3.98
C LEU A 325 11.10 15.90 2.65
N THR A 326 10.15 15.13 2.15
CA THR A 326 10.29 14.42 0.85
C THR A 326 10.25 15.40 -0.32
N VAL A 327 9.39 16.43 -0.29
CA VAL A 327 9.41 17.52 -1.28
C VAL A 327 10.77 18.22 -1.30
N PHE A 328 11.35 18.50 -0.14
CA PHE A 328 12.70 19.07 -0.09
C PHE A 328 13.74 18.13 -0.74
N ARG A 329 13.63 16.81 -0.52
CA ARG A 329 14.55 15.81 -1.09
C ARG A 329 14.43 15.73 -2.62
N ASP A 330 13.23 15.74 -3.19
CA ASP A 330 13.06 15.74 -4.65
C ASP A 330 13.62 17.01 -5.32
N GLN A 331 13.41 18.17 -4.71
CA GLN A 331 13.95 19.44 -5.21
C GLN A 331 15.49 19.44 -5.18
N ALA A 332 16.06 18.91 -4.09
CA ALA A 332 17.51 18.76 -3.95
C ALA A 332 18.10 17.80 -4.99
N GLN A 333 17.40 16.71 -5.34
CA GLN A 333 17.81 15.79 -6.40
C GLN A 333 17.84 16.49 -7.76
N LEU A 334 16.78 17.22 -8.10
CA LEU A 334 16.70 17.91 -9.39
C LEU A 334 17.82 18.96 -9.53
N LEU A 335 18.14 19.69 -8.45
CA LEU A 335 19.27 20.62 -8.42
C LEU A 335 20.62 19.90 -8.53
N TYR A 336 20.79 18.77 -7.85
CA TYR A 336 22.00 17.97 -7.95
C TYR A 336 22.24 17.49 -9.39
N LEU A 337 21.22 16.92 -10.02
CA LEU A 337 21.33 16.41 -11.38
C LEU A 337 21.59 17.53 -12.39
N SER A 338 21.00 18.71 -12.22
CA SER A 338 21.26 19.85 -13.13
C SER A 338 22.68 20.40 -13.02
N HIS A 339 23.34 20.29 -11.86
CA HIS A 339 24.72 20.75 -11.68
C HIS A 339 25.76 19.70 -12.10
N TYR A 340 25.52 18.42 -11.84
CA TYR A 340 26.52 17.36 -12.05
C TYR A 340 26.37 16.60 -13.37
N ASN A 341 25.21 16.66 -14.05
CA ASN A 341 25.01 16.08 -15.39
C ASN A 341 25.17 17.09 -16.55
N ASN A 342 25.80 18.26 -16.34
CA ASN A 342 26.21 19.17 -17.44
C ASN A 342 27.40 18.61 -18.25
N SER A 343 27.45 17.30 -18.45
CA SER A 343 28.39 16.59 -19.32
C SER A 343 27.58 15.62 -20.19
N PHE A 344 26.70 16.16 -21.03
CA PHE A 344 26.08 15.46 -22.15
C PHE A 344 26.40 16.20 -23.45
#